data_AF-A0A4R5LB08-F1
#
_entry.id   AF-A0A4R5LB08-F1
#
_cell.length_a   1.000
_cell.length_b   1.000
_cell.length_c   1.000
_cell.angle_alpha   90.00
_cell.angle_beta   90.00
_cell.angle_gamma   90.00
#
_symmetry.space_group_name_H-M   'P 1'
#
loop_
_entity.id
_entity.type
_entity.pdbx_description
1 polymer ?
#
loop_
_entity_poly.entity_id
_entity_poly.type
_entity_poly.pdbx_seq_one_letter_code
_entity_poly.pdbx_strand_id
1 'polypeptide(L)'
;MTYCVAMGVEEGLVFLSDTRTNAGVDHISTSRKMAVFEEPGERVLVLLVAGNLAITQATLQVLTEPQDAGRATLWNAPTMVEAARVVGEAVREVHRRDAEALKTFNVDFNCSFILGGQIGGHAMRLFQIYAAGNFIETSSVNPYFQIGESKYGKPIIDRVLTPQTPLDEAAKCALISMDSTLRSNLSVGLPLDLLVYERDALRVTRYASLDQSNAYFQMIHSTWGARLRQVFGEIPDPLWTDEGDVPRHERATLPSAPRAAHEGHASEPRPAQTLAQAQPHGAASAPRMPRDG
;
A
#
# COMPACT_ATOMS: atom_id res chain seq x y z
N MET A 1 -3.44 -0.12 -5.89
CA MET A 1 -3.85 1.28 -5.59
C MET A 1 -4.57 1.35 -4.26
N THR A 2 -3.94 0.90 -3.18
CA THR A 2 -4.48 0.94 -1.80
C THR A 2 -3.36 0.47 -0.86
N TYR A 3 -3.24 1.05 0.32
CA TYR A 3 -2.54 0.44 1.44
C TYR A 3 -3.32 0.67 2.74
N CYS A 4 -3.64 -0.42 3.42
CA CYS A 4 -4.22 -0.39 4.76
C CYS A 4 -3.41 -1.31 5.68
N VAL A 5 -3.29 -0.93 6.95
CA VAL A 5 -2.64 -1.70 7.99
C VAL A 5 -3.46 -1.64 9.26
N ALA A 6 -3.53 -2.76 9.97
CA ALA A 6 -4.03 -2.79 11.34
C ALA A 6 -3.08 -3.57 12.23
N MET A 7 -2.90 -3.10 13.45
CA MET A 7 -1.99 -3.66 14.46
C MET A 7 -2.77 -3.92 15.74
N GLY A 8 -2.53 -5.06 16.37
CA GLY A 8 -3.04 -5.41 17.68
C GLY A 8 -1.91 -5.56 18.68
N VAL A 9 -1.91 -4.70 19.69
CA VAL A 9 -0.98 -4.74 20.83
C VAL A 9 -1.76 -5.00 22.11
N GLU A 10 -1.06 -5.26 23.21
CA GLU A 10 -1.71 -5.50 24.50
C GLU A 10 -2.57 -4.30 24.93
N GLU A 11 -2.16 -3.06 24.68
CA GLU A 11 -2.90 -1.87 25.08
C GLU A 11 -4.11 -1.55 24.19
N GLY A 12 -4.19 -2.07 22.96
CA GLY A 12 -5.19 -1.62 22.01
C GLY A 12 -5.03 -2.10 20.57
N LEU A 13 -5.80 -1.49 19.68
CA LEU A 13 -5.73 -1.70 18.23
C LEU A 13 -5.41 -0.38 17.52
N VAL A 14 -4.62 -0.44 16.45
CA VAL A 14 -4.33 0.69 15.57
C VAL A 14 -4.81 0.33 14.16
N PHE A 15 -5.50 1.25 13.51
CA PHE A 15 -5.96 1.11 12.13
C PHE A 15 -5.52 2.32 11.32
N LEU A 16 -4.92 2.10 10.15
CA LEU A 16 -4.52 3.15 9.24
C LEU A 16 -4.85 2.75 7.80
N SER A 17 -5.52 3.63 7.07
CA SER A 17 -5.81 3.44 5.65
C SER A 17 -5.53 4.67 4.83
N ASP A 18 -4.97 4.50 3.63
CA ASP A 18 -4.91 5.54 2.62
C ASP A 18 -6.28 5.70 1.92
N THR A 19 -6.45 6.73 1.10
CA THR A 19 -7.74 7.02 0.42
C THR A 19 -7.65 7.08 -1.09
N ARG A 20 -6.44 7.12 -1.67
CA ARG A 20 -6.27 7.08 -3.13
C ARG A 20 -6.77 5.76 -3.70
N THR A 21 -7.63 5.83 -4.72
CA THR A 21 -8.32 4.66 -5.25
C THR A 21 -8.36 4.70 -6.77
N ASN A 22 -8.30 3.52 -7.39
CA ASN A 22 -8.53 3.37 -8.83
C ASN A 22 -10.01 3.13 -9.08
N ALA A 23 -10.68 4.05 -9.76
CA ALA A 23 -12.08 3.91 -10.18
C ALA A 23 -12.23 3.58 -11.68
N GLY A 24 -11.13 3.41 -12.41
CA GLY A 24 -11.11 3.13 -13.84
C GLY A 24 -9.85 3.65 -14.53
N VAL A 25 -9.71 3.37 -15.83
CA VAL A 25 -8.63 3.93 -16.65
C VAL A 25 -8.69 5.47 -16.54
N ASP A 26 -7.56 6.07 -16.16
CA ASP A 26 -7.39 7.51 -15.92
C ASP A 26 -8.30 8.12 -14.83
N HIS A 27 -9.00 7.31 -14.04
CA HIS A 27 -9.87 7.78 -12.96
C HIS A 27 -9.29 7.45 -11.59
N ILE A 28 -8.34 8.28 -11.14
CA ILE A 28 -7.81 8.23 -9.78
C ILE A 28 -8.63 9.17 -8.91
N SER A 29 -9.33 8.62 -7.93
CA SER A 29 -10.18 9.39 -7.00
C SER A 29 -9.80 9.13 -5.54
N THR A 30 -10.45 9.87 -4.65
CA THR A 30 -10.35 9.71 -3.20
C THR A 30 -11.58 8.98 -2.69
N SER A 31 -11.40 7.85 -2.00
CA SER A 31 -12.48 7.09 -1.37
C SER A 31 -12.01 6.61 -0.01
N ARG A 32 -12.85 6.75 1.02
CA ARG A 32 -12.53 6.22 2.34
C ARG A 32 -12.44 4.70 2.28
N LYS A 33 -11.44 4.17 2.97
CA LYS A 33 -11.19 2.73 3.05
C LYS A 33 -11.32 2.17 4.46
N MET A 34 -11.84 2.97 5.38
CA MET A 34 -12.15 2.63 6.75
C MET A 34 -13.65 2.85 6.99
N ALA A 35 -14.34 1.83 7.49
CA ALA A 35 -15.70 1.92 7.99
C ALA A 35 -15.71 1.54 9.48
N VAL A 36 -16.49 2.27 10.28
CA VAL A 36 -16.58 2.08 11.73
C VAL A 36 -18.03 1.78 12.11
N PHE A 37 -18.22 0.72 12.89
CA PHE A 37 -19.50 0.30 13.45
C PHE A 37 -19.36 0.40 14.97
N GLU A 38 -20.05 1.37 15.56
CA GLU A 38 -19.92 1.71 16.98
C GLU A 38 -21.29 1.70 17.66
N GLU A 39 -21.39 0.96 18.75
CA GLU A 39 -22.45 1.07 19.74
C GLU A 39 -21.77 1.36 21.08
N PRO A 40 -21.72 2.64 21.52
CA PRO A 40 -20.90 3.02 22.67
C PRO A 40 -21.24 2.24 23.94
N GLY A 41 -20.22 1.66 24.57
CA GLY A 41 -20.36 0.81 25.75
C GLY A 41 -20.67 -0.65 25.44
N GLU A 42 -20.89 -1.02 24.17
CA GLU A 42 -21.22 -2.39 23.77
C GLU A 42 -20.26 -2.92 22.70
N ARG A 43 -20.02 -2.22 21.58
CA ARG A 43 -19.08 -2.68 20.54
C ARG A 43 -18.40 -1.55 19.77
N VAL A 44 -17.19 -1.83 19.31
CA VAL A 44 -16.50 -1.06 18.26
C VAL A 44 -15.91 -2.06 17.27
N LEU A 45 -16.31 -1.97 16.01
CA LEU A 45 -15.75 -2.74 14.91
C LEU A 45 -15.25 -1.78 13.83
N VAL A 46 -14.06 -2.03 13.33
CA VAL A 46 -13.42 -1.27 12.27
C VAL A 46 -13.11 -2.20 11.11
N LEU A 47 -13.59 -1.84 9.93
CA LEU A 47 -13.38 -2.58 8.69
C LEU A 47 -12.53 -1.74 7.74
N LEU A 48 -11.35 -2.26 7.38
CA LEU A 48 -10.50 -1.71 6.33
C LEU A 48 -10.70 -2.50 5.04
N VAL A 49 -10.70 -1.80 3.90
CA VAL A 49 -10.96 -2.42 2.59
C VAL A 49 -9.81 -2.19 1.61
N ALA A 50 -9.54 -3.17 0.74
CA ALA A 50 -8.62 -3.05 -0.39
C ALA A 50 -9.05 -3.94 -1.56
N GLY A 51 -8.62 -3.56 -2.77
CA GLY A 51 -8.91 -4.30 -4.01
C GLY A 51 -9.79 -3.49 -4.95
N ASN A 52 -10.65 -4.17 -5.70
CA ASN A 52 -11.57 -3.55 -6.63
C ASN A 52 -12.61 -2.70 -5.89
N LEU A 53 -12.69 -1.40 -6.23
CA LEU A 53 -13.57 -0.45 -5.55
C LEU A 53 -15.04 -0.89 -5.59
N ALA A 54 -15.55 -1.30 -6.75
CA ALA A 54 -16.95 -1.72 -6.91
C ALA A 54 -17.27 -2.95 -6.03
N ILE A 55 -16.36 -3.93 -5.97
CA ILE A 55 -16.53 -5.12 -5.12
C ILE A 55 -16.54 -4.73 -3.64
N THR A 56 -15.60 -3.89 -3.20
CA THR A 56 -15.52 -3.46 -1.79
C THR A 56 -16.72 -2.62 -1.37
N GLN A 57 -17.20 -1.72 -2.22
CA GLN A 57 -18.41 -0.92 -1.97
C GLN A 57 -19.67 -1.79 -1.95
N ALA A 58 -19.81 -2.73 -2.89
CA ALA A 58 -20.91 -3.69 -2.87
C ALA A 58 -20.90 -4.54 -1.59
N THR A 59 -19.73 -4.95 -1.12
CA THR A 59 -19.61 -5.72 0.13
C THR A 59 -20.02 -4.86 1.32
N LEU A 60 -19.57 -3.60 1.38
CA LEU A 60 -20.02 -2.66 2.41
C LEU A 60 -21.53 -2.44 2.36
N GLN A 61 -22.11 -2.29 1.17
CA GLN A 61 -23.54 -2.14 0.98
C GLN A 61 -24.32 -3.33 1.56
N VAL A 62 -23.92 -4.56 1.25
CA VAL A 62 -24.52 -5.78 1.84
C VAL A 62 -24.44 -5.77 3.37
N LEU A 63 -23.34 -5.27 3.95
CA LEU A 63 -23.15 -5.20 5.40
C LEU A 63 -23.96 -4.09 6.08
N THR A 64 -24.28 -3.00 5.37
CA THR A 64 -24.92 -1.81 5.95
C THR A 64 -26.39 -1.67 5.62
N GLU A 65 -26.86 -2.25 4.51
CA GLU A 65 -28.28 -2.17 4.15
C GLU A 65 -29.16 -2.94 5.13
N PRO A 66 -30.38 -2.45 5.41
CA PRO A 66 -31.32 -3.15 6.27
C PRO A 66 -31.53 -4.59 5.79
N GLN A 67 -31.35 -5.53 6.71
CA GLN A 67 -31.54 -6.96 6.47
C GLN A 67 -32.81 -7.46 7.18
N ASP A 68 -33.33 -8.60 6.73
CA ASP A 68 -34.47 -9.25 7.37
C ASP A 68 -34.20 -9.54 8.85
N ALA A 69 -35.27 -9.46 9.66
CA ALA A 69 -35.21 -9.78 11.07
C ALA A 69 -34.72 -11.23 11.27
N GLY A 70 -33.58 -11.38 11.96
CA GLY A 70 -32.97 -12.68 12.28
C GLY A 70 -31.69 -13.02 11.52
N ARG A 71 -31.29 -12.23 10.51
CA ARG A 71 -29.97 -12.39 9.88
C ARG A 71 -28.86 -11.84 10.79
N ALA A 72 -27.72 -12.53 10.80
CA ALA A 72 -26.52 -12.05 11.48
C ALA A 72 -25.96 -10.80 10.77
N THR A 73 -25.69 -9.75 11.53
CA THR A 73 -25.13 -8.48 11.07
C THR A 73 -23.95 -8.07 11.97
N LEU A 74 -23.20 -7.05 11.57
CA LEU A 74 -22.14 -6.51 12.42
C LEU A 74 -22.68 -5.88 13.72
N TRP A 75 -23.97 -5.55 13.76
CA TRP A 75 -24.66 -4.95 14.92
C TRP A 75 -25.20 -5.97 15.92
N ASN A 76 -25.36 -7.24 15.53
CA ASN A 76 -25.90 -8.28 16.41
C ASN A 76 -25.00 -9.53 16.53
N ALA A 77 -23.87 -9.56 15.82
CA ALA A 77 -22.89 -10.64 15.96
C ALA A 77 -22.45 -10.76 17.43
N PRO A 78 -22.49 -11.98 18.04
CA PRO A 78 -22.19 -12.17 19.46
C PRO A 78 -20.69 -12.20 19.74
N THR A 79 -19.84 -12.47 18.73
CA THR A 79 -18.38 -12.49 18.88
C THR A 79 -17.72 -11.91 17.63
N MET A 80 -16.47 -11.47 17.76
CA MET A 80 -15.71 -10.98 16.60
C MET A 80 -15.47 -12.05 15.52
N VAL A 81 -15.50 -13.36 15.86
CA VAL A 81 -15.44 -14.44 14.85
C VAL A 81 -16.73 -14.50 14.05
N GLU A 82 -17.88 -14.38 14.72
CA GLU A 82 -19.16 -14.29 14.00
C GLU A 82 -19.21 -13.02 13.14
N ALA A 83 -18.68 -11.89 13.62
CA ALA A 83 -18.55 -10.68 12.80
C ALA A 83 -17.66 -10.90 11.56
N ALA A 84 -16.54 -11.62 11.70
CA ALA A 84 -15.69 -11.98 10.56
C ALA A 84 -16.40 -12.93 9.57
N ARG A 85 -17.25 -13.85 10.06
CA ARG A 85 -18.10 -14.70 9.20
C ARG A 85 -19.13 -13.88 8.44
N VAL A 86 -19.78 -12.91 9.09
CA VAL A 86 -20.74 -11.99 8.44
C VAL A 86 -20.06 -11.25 7.28
N VAL A 87 -18.83 -10.72 7.48
CA VAL A 87 -18.05 -10.10 6.38
C VAL A 87 -17.73 -11.11 5.28
N GLY A 88 -17.29 -12.32 5.64
CA GLY A 88 -16.99 -13.38 4.66
C GLY A 88 -18.21 -13.83 3.85
N GLU A 89 -19.39 -13.89 4.46
CA GLU A 89 -20.66 -14.17 3.78
C GLU A 89 -21.06 -13.05 2.83
N ALA A 90 -20.89 -11.79 3.23
CA ALA A 90 -21.13 -10.64 2.34
C ALA A 90 -20.20 -10.68 1.12
N VAL A 91 -18.92 -11.03 1.29
CA VAL A 91 -17.99 -11.22 0.16
C VAL A 91 -18.48 -12.31 -0.79
N ARG A 92 -18.92 -13.45 -0.27
CA ARG A 92 -19.45 -14.56 -1.09
C ARG A 92 -20.75 -14.18 -1.80
N GLU A 93 -21.59 -13.37 -1.16
CA GLU A 93 -22.82 -12.85 -1.77
C GLU A 93 -22.51 -11.99 -2.99
N VAL A 94 -21.59 -11.03 -2.86
CA VAL A 94 -21.11 -10.21 -3.98
C VAL A 94 -20.43 -11.06 -5.05
N HIS A 95 -19.62 -12.05 -4.65
CA HIS A 95 -18.99 -12.97 -5.59
C HIS A 95 -20.02 -13.74 -6.43
N ARG A 96 -21.08 -14.28 -5.82
CA ARG A 96 -22.15 -14.97 -6.55
C ARG A 96 -22.85 -14.08 -7.56
N ARG A 97 -22.96 -12.78 -7.27
CA ARG A 97 -23.62 -11.80 -8.14
C ARG A 97 -22.73 -11.35 -9.31
N ASP A 98 -21.47 -11.06 -9.03
CA ASP A 98 -20.64 -10.25 -9.96
C ASP A 98 -19.49 -11.02 -10.61
N ALA A 99 -19.00 -12.13 -10.01
CA ALA A 99 -17.74 -12.75 -10.43
C ALA A 99 -17.77 -13.33 -11.86
N GLU A 100 -18.88 -13.93 -12.30
CA GLU A 100 -19.02 -14.48 -13.66
C GLU A 100 -19.00 -13.38 -14.73
N ALA A 101 -19.69 -12.27 -14.47
CA ALA A 101 -19.69 -11.10 -15.35
C ALA A 101 -18.30 -10.48 -15.44
N LEU A 102 -17.64 -10.25 -14.29
CA LEU A 102 -16.27 -9.72 -14.26
C LEU A 102 -15.28 -10.59 -15.05
N LYS A 103 -15.38 -11.91 -14.88
CA LYS A 103 -14.55 -12.86 -15.63
C LYS A 103 -14.77 -12.77 -17.15
N THR A 104 -15.99 -12.52 -17.60
CA THR A 104 -16.31 -12.31 -19.03
C THR A 104 -15.59 -11.08 -19.61
N PHE A 105 -15.35 -10.05 -18.79
CA PHE A 105 -14.56 -8.87 -19.15
C PHE A 105 -13.08 -8.99 -18.78
N ASN A 106 -12.60 -10.19 -18.44
CA ASN A 106 -11.22 -10.47 -18.05
C ASN A 106 -10.74 -9.65 -16.83
N VAL A 107 -11.66 -9.38 -15.91
CA VAL A 107 -11.41 -8.72 -14.62
C VAL A 107 -11.46 -9.75 -13.49
N ASP A 108 -10.40 -9.82 -12.69
CA ASP A 108 -10.36 -10.71 -11.53
C ASP A 108 -11.24 -10.20 -10.38
N PHE A 109 -11.95 -11.12 -9.72
CA PHE A 109 -12.63 -10.83 -8.47
C PHE A 109 -11.60 -10.70 -7.34
N ASN A 110 -11.13 -9.47 -7.11
CA ASN A 110 -10.08 -9.20 -6.14
C ASN A 110 -10.55 -8.21 -5.07
N CYS A 111 -10.63 -8.69 -3.82
CA CYS A 111 -10.88 -7.88 -2.64
C CYS A 111 -10.20 -8.52 -1.41
N SER A 112 -9.86 -7.68 -0.44
CA SER A 112 -9.41 -8.11 0.87
C SER A 112 -9.85 -7.10 1.92
N PHE A 113 -10.07 -7.59 3.13
CA PHE A 113 -10.55 -6.79 4.24
C PHE A 113 -9.73 -7.08 5.48
N ILE A 114 -9.62 -6.09 6.35
CA ILE A 114 -9.18 -6.28 7.73
C ILE A 114 -10.34 -5.87 8.63
N LEU A 115 -10.82 -6.79 9.47
CA LEU A 115 -11.83 -6.51 10.48
C LEU A 115 -11.17 -6.60 11.85
N GLY A 116 -11.23 -5.54 12.64
CA GLY A 116 -10.77 -5.56 14.02
C GLY A 116 -11.71 -4.81 14.95
N GLY A 117 -11.61 -5.08 16.24
CA GLY A 117 -12.46 -4.42 17.21
C GLY A 117 -12.62 -5.20 18.49
N GLN A 118 -13.63 -4.79 19.26
CA GLN A 118 -14.01 -5.41 20.52
C GLN A 118 -15.54 -5.36 20.70
N ILE A 119 -16.08 -6.46 21.22
CA ILE A 119 -17.46 -6.58 21.69
C ILE A 119 -17.41 -6.73 23.21
N GLY A 120 -18.34 -6.11 23.93
CA GLY A 120 -18.38 -6.05 25.39
C GLY A 120 -18.26 -7.42 26.03
N GLY A 121 -17.42 -7.53 27.06
CA GLY A 121 -17.14 -8.81 27.74
C GLY A 121 -16.20 -9.76 26.98
N HIS A 122 -15.76 -9.41 25.77
CA HIS A 122 -14.82 -10.21 24.99
C HIS A 122 -13.50 -9.47 24.77
N ALA A 123 -12.45 -10.22 24.44
CA ALA A 123 -11.15 -9.65 24.08
C ALA A 123 -11.20 -8.93 22.72
N MET A 124 -10.28 -7.98 22.54
CA MET A 124 -9.99 -7.40 21.22
C MET A 124 -9.50 -8.47 20.25
N ARG A 125 -9.94 -8.43 19.00
CA ARG A 125 -9.54 -9.40 17.96
C ARG A 125 -9.38 -8.70 16.62
N LEU A 126 -8.50 -9.24 15.78
CA LEU A 126 -8.17 -8.70 14.46
C LEU A 126 -8.08 -9.83 13.43
N PHE A 127 -8.77 -9.67 12.30
CA PHE A 127 -8.93 -10.68 11.25
C PHE A 127 -8.56 -10.11 9.89
N GLN A 128 -7.97 -10.94 9.03
CA GLN A 128 -7.84 -10.67 7.60
C GLN A 128 -8.80 -11.58 6.84
N ILE A 129 -9.70 -10.98 6.05
CA ILE A 129 -10.67 -11.67 5.21
C ILE A 129 -10.17 -11.65 3.76
N TYR A 130 -10.20 -12.80 3.11
CA TYR A 130 -9.78 -13.00 1.72
C TYR A 130 -10.96 -12.97 0.75
N ALA A 131 -10.68 -12.86 -0.56
CA ALA A 131 -11.68 -12.84 -1.62
C ALA A 131 -12.59 -14.10 -1.67
N ALA A 132 -12.15 -15.23 -1.09
CA ALA A 132 -12.97 -16.43 -0.94
C ALA A 132 -13.92 -16.40 0.28
N GLY A 133 -13.90 -15.31 1.05
CA GLY A 133 -14.70 -15.11 2.26
C GLY A 133 -14.22 -15.91 3.48
N ASN A 134 -13.13 -16.66 3.38
CA ASN A 134 -12.42 -17.22 4.54
C ASN A 134 -11.52 -16.16 5.16
N PHE A 135 -11.06 -16.41 6.39
CA PHE A 135 -10.25 -15.46 7.14
C PHE A 135 -9.24 -16.15 8.05
N ILE A 136 -8.23 -15.38 8.43
CA ILE A 136 -7.27 -15.72 9.50
C ILE A 136 -7.34 -14.65 10.60
N GLU A 137 -6.78 -14.97 11.75
CA GLU A 137 -6.72 -14.08 12.90
C GLU A 137 -5.26 -13.78 13.26
N THR A 138 -5.00 -12.61 13.83
CA THR A 138 -3.71 -12.29 14.43
C THR A 138 -3.37 -13.21 15.58
N SER A 139 -2.09 -13.29 15.92
CA SER A 139 -1.59 -13.97 17.11
C SER A 139 -0.49 -13.15 17.77
N SER A 140 0.00 -13.57 18.92
CA SER A 140 1.18 -12.93 19.55
C SER A 140 2.44 -12.98 18.66
N VAL A 141 2.54 -13.97 17.77
CA VAL A 141 3.66 -14.10 16.82
C VAL A 141 3.48 -13.20 15.59
N ASN A 142 2.23 -12.94 15.20
CA ASN A 142 1.92 -12.03 14.10
C ASN A 142 0.83 -11.04 14.55
N PRO A 143 1.22 -9.90 15.17
CA PRO A 143 0.29 -8.95 15.77
C PRO A 143 -0.31 -7.95 14.79
N TYR A 144 -0.17 -8.13 13.46
CA TYR A 144 -0.67 -7.17 12.50
C TYR A 144 -1.09 -7.81 11.16
N PHE A 145 -1.89 -7.09 10.40
CA PHE A 145 -2.22 -7.40 9.02
C PHE A 145 -2.05 -6.18 8.11
N GLN A 146 -1.71 -6.44 6.86
CA GLN A 146 -1.64 -5.43 5.81
C GLN A 146 -2.41 -5.93 4.58
N ILE A 147 -3.10 -5.02 3.90
CA ILE A 147 -3.80 -5.28 2.63
C ILE A 147 -3.44 -4.19 1.60
N GLY A 148 -3.46 -4.55 0.31
CA GLY A 148 -3.00 -3.69 -0.78
C GLY A 148 -1.48 -3.72 -0.99
N GLU A 149 -0.86 -2.56 -1.26
CA GLU A 149 0.56 -2.38 -1.54
C GLU A 149 1.43 -2.43 -0.26
N SER A 150 1.43 -3.58 0.41
CA SER A 150 1.97 -3.74 1.76
C SER A 150 3.49 -3.86 1.87
N LYS A 151 4.18 -4.19 0.76
CA LYS A 151 5.59 -4.59 0.78
C LYS A 151 6.55 -3.49 1.23
N TYR A 152 6.28 -2.24 0.86
CA TYR A 152 7.18 -1.11 1.12
C TYR A 152 7.22 -0.72 2.60
N GLY A 153 6.06 -0.73 3.25
CA GLY A 153 5.91 -0.39 4.66
C GLY A 153 6.15 -1.55 5.63
N LYS A 154 6.26 -2.79 5.13
CA LYS A 154 6.44 -3.99 5.97
C LYS A 154 7.74 -3.99 6.82
N PRO A 155 8.92 -3.62 6.29
CA PRO A 155 10.18 -3.81 7.01
C PRO A 155 10.35 -2.97 8.28
N ILE A 156 9.63 -1.85 8.44
CA ILE A 156 9.65 -1.08 9.70
C ILE A 156 8.76 -1.74 10.76
N ILE A 157 7.63 -2.31 10.35
CA ILE A 157 6.72 -3.03 11.24
C ILE A 157 7.43 -4.25 11.80
N ASP A 158 8.04 -5.06 10.93
CA ASP A 158 8.78 -6.29 11.33
C ASP A 158 9.95 -6.01 12.28
N ARG A 159 10.49 -4.78 12.31
CA ARG A 159 11.61 -4.40 13.17
C ARG A 159 11.20 -3.83 14.53
N VAL A 160 10.02 -3.22 14.63
CA VAL A 160 9.65 -2.38 15.77
C VAL A 160 8.42 -2.91 16.50
N LEU A 161 7.45 -3.47 15.79
CA LEU A 161 6.18 -3.86 16.37
C LEU A 161 6.30 -5.20 17.11
N THR A 162 5.93 -5.18 18.38
CA THR A 162 5.78 -6.36 19.24
C THR A 162 4.45 -6.26 19.98
N PRO A 163 3.91 -7.36 20.56
CA PRO A 163 2.67 -7.29 21.33
C PRO A 163 2.74 -6.32 22.52
N GLN A 164 3.93 -6.09 23.09
CA GLN A 164 4.17 -5.18 24.22
C GLN A 164 4.45 -3.74 23.79
N THR A 165 4.49 -3.44 22.49
CA THR A 165 4.72 -2.08 21.99
C THR A 165 3.58 -1.15 22.49
N PRO A 166 3.91 -0.01 23.12
CA PRO A 166 2.90 0.95 23.56
C PRO A 166 2.01 1.42 22.42
N LEU A 167 0.75 1.71 22.70
CA LEU A 167 -0.27 2.00 21.67
C LEU A 167 0.11 3.20 20.79
N ASP A 168 0.68 4.26 21.39
CA ASP A 168 1.14 5.44 20.66
C ASP A 168 2.38 5.16 19.79
N GLU A 169 3.23 4.21 20.19
CA GLU A 169 4.37 3.76 19.39
C GLU A 169 3.94 2.90 18.20
N ALA A 170 2.92 2.05 18.39
CA ALA A 170 2.30 1.31 17.29
C ALA A 170 1.68 2.28 16.26
N ALA A 171 1.01 3.34 16.71
CA ALA A 171 0.48 4.39 15.84
C ALA A 171 1.59 5.11 15.05
N LYS A 172 2.70 5.47 15.70
CA LYS A 172 3.88 6.03 15.02
C LYS A 172 4.46 5.06 13.99
N CYS A 173 4.59 3.78 14.34
CA CYS A 173 5.07 2.73 13.45
C CYS A 173 4.20 2.63 12.18
N ALA A 174 2.87 2.64 12.33
CA ALA A 174 1.93 2.64 11.20
C ALA A 174 2.12 3.85 10.28
N LEU A 175 2.32 5.06 10.85
CA LEU A 175 2.54 6.28 10.05
C LEU A 175 3.88 6.24 9.31
N ILE A 176 4.96 5.74 9.91
CA ILE A 176 6.27 5.58 9.25
C ILE A 176 6.19 4.53 8.13
N SER A 177 5.44 3.44 8.39
CA SER A 177 5.14 2.42 7.38
C SER A 177 4.42 3.03 6.17
N MET A 178 3.42 3.87 6.42
CA MET A 178 2.70 4.61 5.38
C MET A 178 3.58 5.63 4.64
N ASP A 179 4.44 6.37 5.34
CA ASP A 179 5.39 7.31 4.71
C ASP A 179 6.30 6.60 3.70
N SER A 180 6.85 5.44 4.09
CA SER A 180 7.69 4.62 3.23
C SER A 180 6.94 4.18 1.97
N THR A 181 5.69 3.73 2.13
CA THR A 181 4.84 3.32 1.00
C THR A 181 4.49 4.50 0.08
N LEU A 182 4.10 5.65 0.63
CA LEU A 182 3.73 6.86 -0.15
C LEU A 182 4.89 7.34 -1.03
N ARG A 183 6.13 7.26 -0.54
CA ARG A 183 7.32 7.65 -1.32
C ARG A 183 7.66 6.68 -2.44
N SER A 184 7.37 5.39 -2.25
CA SER A 184 7.81 4.33 -3.15
C SER A 184 6.74 3.85 -4.12
N ASN A 185 5.46 4.17 -3.89
CA ASN A 185 4.36 3.72 -4.72
C ASN A 185 3.25 4.79 -4.86
N LEU A 186 3.14 5.37 -6.05
CA LEU A 186 2.16 6.42 -6.37
C LEU A 186 0.69 5.97 -6.27
N SER A 187 0.45 4.66 -6.23
CA SER A 187 -0.90 4.10 -6.13
C SER A 187 -1.51 4.23 -4.74
N VAL A 188 -0.71 4.63 -3.74
CA VAL A 188 -1.11 4.95 -2.37
C VAL A 188 -1.09 6.47 -2.20
N GLY A 189 -2.05 7.03 -1.47
CA GLY A 189 -2.14 8.48 -1.38
C GLY A 189 -3.00 9.02 -0.24
N LEU A 190 -2.68 10.27 0.13
CA LEU A 190 -3.38 11.10 1.10
C LEU A 190 -4.78 11.52 0.58
N PRO A 191 -5.72 11.88 1.49
CA PRO A 191 -5.61 11.82 2.95
C PRO A 191 -5.53 10.40 3.52
N LEU A 192 -5.17 10.27 4.79
CA LEU A 192 -5.19 9.01 5.56
C LEU A 192 -6.28 9.08 6.62
N ASP A 193 -6.91 7.95 6.91
CA ASP A 193 -7.75 7.76 8.09
C ASP A 193 -6.94 6.95 9.13
N LEU A 194 -6.68 7.51 10.30
CA LEU A 194 -6.04 6.86 11.45
C LEU A 194 -7.05 6.72 12.59
N LEU A 195 -7.24 5.51 13.10
CA LEU A 195 -8.04 5.22 14.29
C LEU A 195 -7.20 4.43 15.29
N VAL A 196 -7.19 4.89 16.54
CA VAL A 196 -6.52 4.22 17.65
C VAL A 196 -7.57 3.86 18.69
N TYR A 197 -7.68 2.57 18.98
CA TYR A 197 -8.66 2.01 19.91
C TYR A 197 -7.95 1.50 21.16
N GLU A 198 -8.31 2.04 22.31
CA GLU A 198 -7.82 1.57 23.60
C GLU A 198 -8.64 0.36 24.06
N ARG A 199 -7.95 -0.65 24.61
CA ARG A 199 -8.58 -1.84 25.17
C ARG A 199 -9.69 -1.46 26.16
N ASP A 200 -10.83 -2.14 26.06
CA ASP A 200 -12.00 -2.01 26.94
C ASP A 200 -12.67 -0.63 26.91
N ALA A 201 -12.27 0.28 26.01
CA ALA A 201 -12.91 1.59 25.89
C ALA A 201 -14.35 1.50 25.36
N LEU A 202 -14.63 0.49 24.52
CA LEU A 202 -15.92 0.22 23.84
C LEU A 202 -16.55 1.47 23.20
N ARG A 203 -15.73 2.42 22.77
CA ARG A 203 -16.09 3.60 22.00
C ARG A 203 -14.86 4.13 21.26
N VAL A 204 -15.06 4.90 20.21
CA VAL A 204 -13.97 5.56 19.49
C VAL A 204 -13.53 6.80 20.27
N THR A 205 -12.28 6.82 20.72
CA THR A 205 -11.70 7.96 21.47
C THR A 205 -10.66 8.74 20.66
N ARG A 206 -9.96 8.08 19.74
CA ARG A 206 -8.86 8.69 18.97
C ARG A 206 -9.02 8.40 17.48
N TYR A 207 -9.34 9.44 16.72
CA TYR A 207 -9.41 9.40 15.26
C TYR A 207 -8.77 10.66 14.66
N ALA A 208 -8.05 10.51 13.56
CA ALA A 208 -7.46 11.61 12.83
C ALA A 208 -7.54 11.38 11.31
N SER A 209 -7.96 12.41 10.58
CA SER A 209 -7.78 12.50 9.13
C SER A 209 -6.49 13.28 8.85
N LEU A 210 -5.55 12.66 8.14
CA LEU A 210 -4.21 13.20 7.91
C LEU A 210 -4.05 13.53 6.42
N ASP A 211 -4.11 14.82 6.08
CA ASP A 211 -3.85 15.29 4.72
C ASP A 211 -2.40 15.82 4.57
N GLN A 212 -2.11 16.43 3.42
CA GLN A 212 -0.79 17.00 3.12
C GLN A 212 -0.39 18.13 4.06
N SER A 213 -1.34 18.81 4.70
CA SER A 213 -1.12 19.97 5.57
C SER A 213 -0.97 19.59 7.05
N ASN A 214 -1.20 18.32 7.40
CA ASN A 214 -1.11 17.87 8.79
C ASN A 214 0.33 18.02 9.34
N ALA A 215 0.49 18.92 10.32
CA ALA A 215 1.79 19.27 10.87
C ALA A 215 2.53 18.08 11.52
N TYR A 216 1.81 17.18 12.18
CA TYR A 216 2.42 16.01 12.81
C TYR A 216 2.93 15.00 11.77
N PHE A 217 2.14 14.75 10.72
CA PHE A 217 2.56 13.84 9.64
C PHE A 217 3.73 14.42 8.82
N GLN A 218 3.73 15.73 8.54
CA GLN A 218 4.89 16.40 7.94
C GLN A 218 6.15 16.32 8.82
N MET A 219 5.99 16.46 10.13
CA MET A 219 7.09 16.32 11.08
C MET A 219 7.65 14.89 11.09
N ILE A 220 6.81 13.85 11.05
CA ILE A 220 7.27 12.45 10.89
C ILE A 220 8.05 12.31 9.58
N HIS A 221 7.46 12.74 8.46
CA HIS A 221 8.05 12.64 7.12
C HIS A 221 9.46 13.27 7.04
N SER A 222 9.60 14.47 7.59
CA SER A 222 10.88 15.22 7.57
C SER A 222 11.90 14.63 8.54
N THR A 223 11.49 14.42 9.80
CA THR A 223 12.38 13.97 10.88
C THR A 223 12.89 12.56 10.63
N TRP A 224 12.01 11.63 10.24
CA TRP A 224 12.38 10.24 9.95
C TRP A 224 13.39 10.17 8.81
N GLY A 225 13.12 10.85 7.69
CA GLY A 225 14.03 10.88 6.55
C GLY A 225 15.40 11.49 6.88
N ALA A 226 15.44 12.53 7.72
CA ALA A 226 16.70 13.13 8.16
C ALA A 226 17.50 12.17 9.06
N ARG A 227 16.85 11.55 10.05
CA ARG A 227 17.50 10.61 10.97
C ARG A 227 18.00 9.34 10.27
N LEU A 228 17.27 8.83 9.27
CA LEU A 228 17.72 7.68 8.50
C LEU A 228 18.99 7.96 7.72
N ARG A 229 19.10 9.14 7.09
CA ARG A 229 20.33 9.53 6.40
C ARG A 229 21.49 9.71 7.36
N GLN A 230 21.23 10.26 8.55
CA GLN A 230 22.25 10.39 9.58
C GLN A 230 22.80 9.03 10.00
N VAL A 231 21.92 8.10 10.42
CA VAL A 231 22.32 6.74 10.83
C VAL A 231 23.02 6.00 9.69
N PHE A 232 22.54 6.15 8.45
CA PHE A 232 23.19 5.55 7.28
C PHE A 232 24.63 6.06 7.09
N GLY A 233 24.88 7.36 7.27
CA GLY A 233 26.22 7.94 7.18
C GLY A 233 27.15 7.59 8.34
N GLU A 234 26.61 7.06 9.45
CA GLU A 234 27.38 6.56 10.59
C GLU A 234 27.82 5.08 10.41
N ILE A 235 27.29 4.39 9.39
CA ILE A 235 27.68 3.00 9.07
C ILE A 235 29.07 3.03 8.41
N PRO A 236 30.04 2.22 8.88
CA PRO A 236 31.36 2.12 8.27
C PRO A 236 31.30 1.71 6.80
N ASP A 237 32.24 2.24 6.00
CA ASP A 237 32.39 1.87 4.60
C ASP A 237 32.59 0.35 4.44
N PRO A 238 32.12 -0.26 3.33
CA PRO A 238 32.35 -1.67 3.06
C PRO A 238 33.83 -2.02 3.04
N LEU A 239 34.18 -3.15 3.65
CA LEU A 239 35.50 -3.76 3.50
C LEU A 239 35.53 -4.52 2.18
N TRP A 240 36.47 -4.16 1.31
CA TRP A 240 36.66 -4.83 0.03
C TRP A 240 37.62 -6.01 0.18
N THR A 241 37.31 -7.13 -0.48
CA THR A 241 38.24 -8.26 -0.64
C THR A 241 39.33 -7.89 -1.65
N ASP A 242 40.44 -8.63 -1.64
CA ASP A 242 41.55 -8.41 -2.57
C ASP A 242 41.10 -8.55 -4.04
N GLU A 243 41.69 -7.74 -4.93
CA GLU A 243 41.37 -7.76 -6.36
C GLU A 243 41.62 -9.13 -7.02
N GLY A 244 42.50 -9.94 -6.43
CA GLY A 244 42.81 -11.30 -6.87
C GLY A 244 41.65 -12.29 -6.70
N ASP A 245 40.74 -12.04 -5.77
CA ASP A 245 39.59 -12.91 -5.47
C ASP A 245 38.36 -12.56 -6.31
N VAL A 246 38.45 -11.56 -7.19
CA VAL A 246 37.37 -11.21 -8.12
C VAL A 246 37.11 -12.42 -9.03
N PRO A 247 35.88 -12.96 -9.07
CA PRO A 247 35.54 -14.13 -9.89
C PRO A 247 35.51 -13.73 -11.37
N ARG A 248 36.69 -13.75 -12.01
CA ARG A 248 36.85 -13.45 -13.44
C ARG A 248 36.60 -14.72 -14.25
N HIS A 249 35.63 -14.65 -15.16
CA HIS A 249 35.53 -15.66 -16.20
C HIS A 249 36.62 -15.41 -17.24
N GLU A 250 37.44 -16.42 -17.51
CA GLU A 250 38.36 -16.36 -18.63
C GLU A 250 37.57 -16.20 -19.93
N ARG A 251 38.01 -15.24 -20.74
CA ARG A 251 37.47 -15.06 -22.08
C ARG A 251 37.89 -16.27 -22.91
N ALA A 252 36.94 -17.13 -23.28
CA ALA A 252 37.20 -18.17 -24.26
C ALA A 252 37.73 -17.50 -25.54
N THR A 253 39.00 -17.79 -25.88
CA THR A 253 39.57 -17.41 -27.17
C THR A 253 38.89 -18.25 -28.24
N LEU A 254 37.81 -17.71 -28.82
CA LEU A 254 37.30 -18.23 -30.07
C LEU A 254 38.39 -17.99 -31.14
N PRO A 255 38.74 -18.99 -31.97
CA PRO A 255 39.66 -18.78 -33.07
C PRO A 255 39.14 -17.62 -33.92
N SER A 256 40.00 -16.63 -34.17
CA SER A 256 39.64 -15.47 -34.98
C SER A 256 39.19 -15.98 -36.34
N ALA A 257 37.89 -15.83 -36.65
CA ALA A 257 37.45 -16.01 -38.02
C ALA A 257 38.27 -15.03 -38.89
N PRO A 258 38.91 -15.49 -39.98
CA PRO A 258 39.63 -14.59 -40.85
C PRO A 258 38.66 -13.51 -41.31
N ARG A 259 39.01 -12.25 -41.08
CA ARG A 259 38.28 -11.11 -41.63
C ARG A 259 38.28 -11.31 -43.15
N ALA A 260 37.12 -11.54 -43.73
CA ALA A 260 36.98 -11.56 -45.19
C ALA A 260 37.57 -10.25 -45.73
N ALA A 261 38.52 -10.36 -46.65
CA ALA A 261 39.02 -9.21 -47.38
C ALA A 261 37.80 -8.54 -48.04
N HIS A 262 37.61 -7.25 -47.77
CA HIS A 262 36.63 -6.46 -48.50
C HIS A 262 37.11 -6.36 -49.94
N GLU A 263 36.67 -7.28 -50.79
CA GLU A 263 36.70 -7.05 -52.24
C GLU A 263 35.68 -5.94 -52.53
N GLY A 264 36.17 -4.86 -53.12
CA GLY A 264 35.39 -3.69 -53.44
C GLY A 264 34.26 -4.06 -54.39
N HIS A 265 33.03 -3.94 -53.91
CA HIS A 265 31.85 -3.91 -54.77
C HIS A 265 31.00 -2.68 -54.51
N ALA A 266 30.49 -2.18 -55.64
CA ALA A 266 30.01 -0.84 -55.87
C ALA A 266 28.81 -0.47 -54.99
N SER A 267 28.66 0.84 -54.81
CA SER A 267 27.59 1.50 -54.08
C SER A 267 26.19 1.03 -54.47
N GLU A 268 25.46 0.41 -53.52
CA GLU A 268 24.00 0.39 -53.53
C GLU A 268 23.44 1.56 -52.69
N PRO A 269 22.34 2.19 -53.13
CA PRO A 269 21.83 3.40 -52.49
C PRO A 269 21.11 3.08 -51.17
N ARG A 270 21.42 3.85 -50.14
CA ARG A 270 20.75 3.79 -48.83
C ARG A 270 19.28 4.21 -48.97
N PRO A 271 18.31 3.48 -48.39
CA PRO A 271 16.94 3.96 -48.34
C PRO A 271 16.82 5.18 -47.42
N ALA A 272 16.11 6.20 -47.90
CA ALA A 272 15.93 7.47 -47.23
C ALA A 272 15.18 7.30 -45.89
N GLN A 273 15.84 7.64 -44.78
CA GLN A 273 15.18 7.80 -43.48
C GLN A 273 14.54 9.19 -43.43
N THR A 274 13.22 9.23 -43.29
CA THR A 274 12.44 10.46 -43.10
C THR A 274 12.74 11.06 -41.73
N LEU A 275 13.35 12.25 -41.71
CA LEU A 275 13.46 13.09 -40.51
C LEU A 275 12.09 13.69 -40.18
N ALA A 276 11.56 13.39 -39.00
CA ALA A 276 10.58 14.23 -38.33
C ALA A 276 10.99 14.45 -36.87
N GLN A 277 11.42 15.69 -36.62
CA GLN A 277 11.40 16.43 -35.36
C GLN A 277 12.30 15.94 -34.20
N ALA A 278 13.47 16.56 -34.11
CA ALA A 278 14.03 17.01 -32.84
C ALA A 278 14.86 18.29 -33.09
N GLN A 279 14.32 19.45 -32.70
CA GLN A 279 15.14 20.63 -32.42
C GLN A 279 15.87 20.41 -31.10
N PRO A 280 17.11 20.92 -30.98
CA PRO A 280 17.58 21.44 -29.71
C PRO A 280 17.97 22.91 -29.84
N HIS A 281 17.43 23.71 -28.94
CA HIS A 281 17.95 25.03 -28.58
C HIS A 281 19.34 24.91 -27.95
N GLY A 282 20.29 25.75 -28.34
CA GLY A 282 21.57 25.90 -27.64
C GLY A 282 22.59 26.84 -28.29
N ALA A 283 22.62 28.07 -27.78
CA ALA A 283 23.79 28.96 -27.60
C ALA A 283 24.51 29.66 -28.78
N ALA A 284 24.33 30.99 -28.78
CA ALA A 284 25.35 32.06 -28.77
C ALA A 284 26.37 32.23 -29.92
N SER A 285 26.24 33.35 -30.64
CA SER A 285 27.37 34.26 -30.96
C SER A 285 26.84 35.53 -31.66
N ALA A 286 26.94 36.69 -31.00
CA ALA A 286 26.67 37.99 -31.62
C ALA A 286 28.00 38.68 -31.96
N PRO A 287 28.23 39.12 -33.22
CA PRO A 287 29.26 40.08 -33.54
C PRO A 287 28.68 41.51 -33.65
N ARG A 288 29.52 42.44 -33.21
CA ARG A 288 29.35 43.90 -33.22
C ARG A 288 28.94 44.47 -34.58
N MET A 289 28.04 45.46 -34.55
CA MET A 289 27.88 46.49 -35.59
C MET A 289 28.49 47.82 -35.09
N PRO A 290 29.06 48.65 -35.99
CA PRO A 290 29.65 49.93 -35.62
C PRO A 290 28.59 51.04 -35.53
N ARG A 291 28.97 52.12 -34.82
CA ARG A 291 28.25 53.40 -34.72
C ARG A 291 28.17 54.09 -36.08
N ASP A 292 27.08 54.80 -36.33
CA ASP A 292 27.06 56.15 -36.92
C ASP A 292 25.66 56.77 -36.78
N GLY A 293 25.61 58.08 -36.45
CA GLY A 293 24.43 58.95 -36.56
C GLY A 293 23.67 59.23 -35.28
#